data_AF-A0A3D2XGI1-F1
#
_entry.id   AF-A0A3D2XGI1-F1
#
_cell.length_a   1.000
_cell.length_b   1.000
_cell.length_c   1.000
_cell.angle_alpha   90.00
_cell.angle_beta   90.00
_cell.angle_gamma   90.00
#
_symmetry.space_group_name_H-M   'P 1'
#
loop_
_entity.id
_entity.type
_entity.pdbx_description
1 polymer ?
#
loop_
_entity_poly.entity_id
_entity_poly.type
_entity_poly.pdbx_seq_one_letter_code
_entity_poly.pdbx_strand_id
1 'polypeptide(L)'
;MKSIFISVFFFVLTSMQVQAASAFHPLKVNVWDVDANNALELPAGTLVHLEMTELVESGKATVGQIVNFRVRTNVEIDGVPVIRTGAMAFGRVKAIEPTSFNYPEEITIEVTAAQSVDGTMVSLLGQEQIFKGKFPNEDVTVQSGKPFIGFVMNNTNIKI
;
A
#
# COMPACT_ATOMS: atom_id res chain seq x y z
N MET A 1 -56.19 24.67 70.52
CA MET A 1 -56.15 26.10 70.15
C MET A 1 -54.73 26.40 69.69
N LYS A 2 -54.51 26.62 68.37
CA LYS A 2 -53.24 27.08 67.73
C LYS A 2 -52.08 26.06 67.87
N SER A 3 -51.18 25.82 66.92
CA SER A 3 -50.80 26.45 65.65
C SER A 3 -49.84 25.50 64.91
N ILE A 4 -50.13 25.26 63.64
CA ILE A 4 -49.23 25.18 62.47
C ILE A 4 -47.72 25.15 62.81
N PHE A 5 -47.07 24.01 62.54
CA PHE A 5 -45.63 23.94 62.31
C PHE A 5 -45.40 23.58 60.84
N ILE A 6 -44.98 24.59 60.08
CA ILE A 6 -44.57 24.50 58.68
C ILE A 6 -43.22 23.80 58.65
N SER A 7 -43.20 22.59 58.08
CA SER A 7 -41.95 21.85 57.80
C SER A 7 -41.35 22.42 56.51
N VAL A 8 -40.43 23.38 56.67
CA VAL A 8 -39.63 23.92 55.57
C VAL A 8 -38.63 22.85 55.14
N PHE A 9 -38.87 22.28 53.96
CA PHE A 9 -37.98 21.33 53.29
C PHE A 9 -36.74 22.10 52.78
N PHE A 10 -35.66 22.09 53.55
CA PHE A 10 -34.40 22.73 53.17
C PHE A 10 -33.68 21.84 52.15
N PHE A 11 -33.84 22.18 50.87
CA PHE A 11 -33.17 21.52 49.75
C PHE A 11 -31.71 22.01 49.70
N VAL A 12 -30.77 21.21 50.21
CA VAL A 12 -29.33 21.52 50.18
C VAL A 12 -28.82 21.26 48.77
N LEU A 13 -28.55 22.35 48.04
CA LEU A 13 -27.97 22.33 46.70
C LEU A 13 -26.43 22.29 46.84
N THR A 14 -25.82 21.12 46.76
CA THR A 14 -24.36 20.99 46.69
C THR A 14 -23.90 21.21 45.25
N SER A 15 -23.29 22.35 44.98
CA SER A 15 -22.59 22.63 43.73
C SER A 15 -21.31 21.79 43.64
N MET A 16 -21.33 20.70 42.89
CA MET A 16 -20.10 20.05 42.43
C MET A 16 -19.48 20.89 41.30
N GLN A 17 -18.36 21.56 41.58
CA GLN A 17 -17.52 22.10 40.52
C GLN A 17 -16.62 20.97 40.00
N VAL A 18 -16.91 20.48 38.80
CA VAL A 18 -15.99 19.62 38.04
C VAL A 18 -14.95 20.52 37.40
N GLN A 19 -13.78 20.64 38.03
CA GLN A 19 -12.62 21.26 37.40
C GLN A 19 -12.06 20.24 36.40
N ALA A 20 -12.46 20.35 35.12
CA ALA A 20 -11.81 19.62 34.04
C ALA A 20 -10.39 20.19 33.88
N ALA A 21 -9.41 19.55 34.53
CA ALA A 21 -8.01 19.76 34.20
C ALA A 21 -7.75 19.07 32.86
N SER A 22 -7.98 19.80 31.75
CA SER A 22 -7.45 19.40 30.45
C SER A 22 -5.93 19.52 30.52
N ALA A 23 -5.26 18.44 30.93
CA ALA A 23 -3.82 18.29 30.74
C ALA A 23 -3.56 18.07 29.24
N PHE A 24 -3.73 19.13 28.44
CA PHE A 24 -3.04 19.25 27.17
C PHE A 24 -1.55 19.30 27.51
N HIS A 25 -0.89 18.15 27.46
CA HIS A 25 0.54 18.12 27.25
C HIS A 25 0.76 18.61 25.81
N PRO A 26 1.34 19.80 25.58
CA PRO A 26 1.76 20.13 24.23
C PRO A 26 2.84 19.13 23.83
N LEU A 27 2.55 18.32 22.81
CA LEU A 27 3.60 17.59 22.11
C LEU A 27 4.62 18.65 21.67
N LYS A 28 5.85 18.54 22.17
CA LYS A 28 6.97 19.36 21.69
C LYS A 28 7.25 18.95 20.26
N VAL A 29 6.58 19.60 19.31
CA VAL A 29 6.97 19.56 17.90
C VAL A 29 8.24 20.40 17.81
N ASN A 30 9.38 19.75 17.60
CA ASN A 30 10.60 20.46 17.26
C ASN A 30 10.46 20.98 15.83
N VAL A 31 10.05 22.24 15.67
CA VAL A 31 9.85 22.93 14.37
C VAL A 31 11.20 23.36 13.74
N TRP A 32 12.28 22.62 13.98
CA TRP A 32 13.64 23.00 13.52
C TRP A 32 14.37 21.90 12.75
N ASP A 33 13.69 20.80 12.41
CA ASP A 33 14.24 19.77 11.52
C ASP A 33 13.48 19.77 10.18
N VAL A 34 13.32 20.96 9.61
CA VAL A 34 13.06 21.06 8.16
C VAL A 34 14.41 20.83 7.50
N ASP A 35 14.79 19.57 7.45
CA ASP A 35 16.04 19.11 6.88
C ASP A 35 16.12 19.62 5.43
N ALA A 36 17.24 20.21 5.04
CA ALA A 36 17.42 20.89 3.75
C ALA A 36 17.37 19.93 2.54
N ASN A 37 17.07 18.66 2.80
CA ASN A 37 16.79 17.62 1.84
C ASN A 37 15.36 17.15 2.08
N ASN A 38 14.37 17.83 1.49
CA ASN A 38 12.94 17.49 1.54
C ASN A 38 12.73 16.04 1.02
N ALA A 39 13.04 15.07 1.86
CA ALA A 39 13.20 13.67 1.51
C ALA A 39 12.57 12.85 2.62
N LEU A 40 11.77 11.87 2.21
CA LEU A 40 11.00 11.02 3.08
C LEU A 40 11.49 9.59 2.94
N GLU A 41 11.76 8.93 4.06
CA GLU A 41 12.18 7.53 4.04
C GLU A 41 10.97 6.62 3.79
N LEU A 42 10.99 5.92 2.66
CA LEU A 42 10.05 4.84 2.35
C LEU A 42 10.57 3.53 2.95
N PRO A 43 9.90 2.97 3.98
CA PRO A 43 10.38 1.78 4.66
C PRO A 43 10.30 0.52 3.79
N ALA A 44 11.25 -0.40 3.98
CA ALA A 44 11.14 -1.76 3.47
C ALA A 44 9.90 -2.46 4.04
N GLY A 45 9.32 -3.37 3.26
CA GLY A 45 8.07 -4.06 3.60
C GLY A 45 6.81 -3.23 3.33
N THR A 46 6.93 -1.99 2.85
CA THR A 46 5.76 -1.19 2.47
C THR A 46 5.03 -1.87 1.30
N LEU A 47 3.72 -2.08 1.48
CA LEU A 47 2.85 -2.73 0.51
C LEU A 47 2.55 -1.81 -0.68
N VAL A 48 2.70 -2.35 -1.89
CA VAL A 48 2.37 -1.67 -3.15
C VAL A 48 1.36 -2.52 -3.91
N HIS A 49 0.19 -1.96 -4.21
CA HIS A 49 -0.80 -2.60 -5.07
C HIS A 49 -0.56 -2.20 -6.51
N LEU A 50 -0.44 -3.19 -7.39
CA LEU A 50 -0.15 -2.99 -8.80
C LEU A 50 -1.21 -3.65 -9.68
N GLU A 51 -1.25 -3.24 -10.92
CA GLU A 51 -2.11 -3.80 -11.96
C GLU A 51 -1.32 -3.93 -13.26
N MET A 52 -1.42 -5.09 -13.90
CA MET A 52 -0.78 -5.33 -15.18
C MET A 52 -1.45 -4.49 -16.27
N THR A 53 -0.67 -3.80 -17.08
CA THR A 53 -1.20 -2.85 -18.08
C THR A 53 -1.22 -3.39 -19.50
N GLU A 54 -0.51 -4.49 -19.74
CA GLU A 54 -0.45 -5.15 -21.04
C GLU A 54 -1.02 -6.56 -20.98
N LEU A 55 -1.09 -7.20 -22.14
CA LEU A 55 -1.48 -8.60 -22.29
C LEU A 55 -0.21 -9.41 -22.56
N VAL A 56 -0.07 -10.54 -21.87
CA VAL A 56 1.07 -11.45 -22.03
C VAL A 56 0.56 -12.81 -22.49
N GLU A 57 1.09 -13.31 -23.61
CA GLU A 57 0.83 -14.65 -24.15
C GLU A 57 2.09 -15.50 -24.01
N SER A 58 2.00 -16.65 -23.34
CA SER A 58 3.16 -17.53 -23.10
C SER A 58 3.84 -17.98 -24.39
N GLY A 59 3.09 -18.33 -25.43
CA GLY A 59 3.64 -18.76 -26.73
C GLY A 59 4.41 -17.68 -27.51
N LYS A 60 4.26 -16.40 -27.14
CA LYS A 60 5.01 -15.28 -27.72
C LYS A 60 6.01 -14.66 -26.75
N ALA A 61 5.86 -14.94 -25.46
CA ALA A 61 6.68 -14.36 -24.42
C ALA A 61 8.03 -15.06 -24.30
N THR A 62 9.01 -14.37 -23.75
CA THR A 62 10.30 -14.97 -23.39
C THR A 62 10.58 -14.80 -21.91
N VAL A 63 11.26 -15.78 -21.31
CA VAL A 63 11.73 -15.66 -19.92
C VAL A 63 12.66 -14.46 -19.80
N GLY A 64 12.38 -13.59 -18.83
CA GLY A 64 13.08 -12.32 -18.64
C GLY A 64 12.46 -11.13 -19.39
N GLN A 65 11.44 -11.35 -20.23
CA GLN A 65 10.69 -10.26 -20.86
C GLN A 65 10.11 -9.33 -19.78
N ILE A 66 10.28 -8.03 -20.00
CA ILE A 66 9.72 -6.98 -19.14
C ILE A 66 8.20 -6.93 -19.32
N VAL A 67 7.49 -6.86 -18.19
CA VAL A 67 6.04 -6.66 -18.15
C VAL A 67 5.75 -5.34 -17.44
N ASN A 68 4.87 -4.53 -18.01
CA ASN A 68 4.51 -3.20 -17.57
C ASN A 68 3.30 -3.24 -16.64
N PHE A 69 3.45 -2.55 -15.52
CA PHE A 69 2.45 -2.41 -14.48
C PHE A 69 2.18 -0.93 -14.21
N ARG A 70 1.05 -0.68 -13.57
CA ARG A 70 0.74 0.60 -12.94
C ARG A 70 0.45 0.39 -11.47
N VAL A 71 0.81 1.37 -10.66
CA VAL A 71 0.43 1.41 -9.24
C VAL A 71 -1.05 1.74 -9.12
N ARG A 72 -1.81 0.94 -8.37
CA ARG A 72 -3.27 1.06 -8.25
C ARG A 72 -3.72 2.00 -7.14
N THR A 73 -2.92 2.11 -6.08
CA THR A 73 -3.21 2.95 -4.90
C THR A 73 -1.99 3.74 -4.51
N ASN A 74 -2.17 4.97 -4.00
CA ASN A 74 -1.06 5.75 -3.48
C ASN A 74 -0.36 4.96 -2.37
N VAL A 75 0.96 5.03 -2.37
CA VAL A 75 1.78 4.64 -1.23
C VAL A 75 2.19 5.94 -0.55
N GLU A 76 1.80 6.09 0.70
CA GLU A 76 1.92 7.33 1.46
C GLU A 76 2.73 7.07 2.72
N ILE A 77 3.61 8.02 3.07
CA ILE A 77 4.30 8.08 4.35
C ILE A 77 3.89 9.41 4.98
N ASP A 78 3.40 9.38 6.22
CA ASP A 78 2.90 10.56 6.94
C ASP A 78 1.88 11.41 6.16
N GLY A 79 1.05 10.78 5.33
CA GLY A 79 0.04 11.44 4.49
C GLY A 79 0.59 12.11 3.22
N VAL A 80 1.88 11.92 2.92
CA VAL A 80 2.52 12.42 1.69
C VAL A 80 2.70 11.25 0.70
N PRO A 81 2.17 11.34 -0.53
CA PRO A 81 2.32 10.27 -1.52
C PRO A 81 3.76 10.21 -2.05
N VAL A 82 4.44 9.11 -1.78
CA VAL A 82 5.82 8.83 -2.25
C VAL A 82 5.83 8.00 -3.53
N ILE A 83 4.80 7.19 -3.75
CA ILE A 83 4.51 6.52 -5.02
C ILE A 83 3.05 6.82 -5.35
N ARG A 84 2.81 7.48 -6.49
CA ARG A 84 1.46 7.89 -6.89
C ARG A 84 0.71 6.76 -7.57
N THR A 85 -0.61 6.77 -7.42
CA THR A 85 -1.50 6.00 -8.29
C THR A 85 -1.23 6.34 -9.75
N GLY A 86 -1.20 5.32 -10.62
CA GLY A 86 -0.85 5.45 -12.02
C GLY A 86 0.65 5.53 -12.29
N ALA A 87 1.52 5.56 -11.26
CA ALA A 87 2.95 5.49 -11.46
C ALA A 87 3.34 4.20 -12.19
N MET A 88 4.33 4.31 -13.07
CA MET A 88 4.85 3.21 -13.85
C MET A 88 5.56 2.22 -12.94
N ALA A 89 5.34 0.93 -13.18
CA ALA A 89 6.03 -0.14 -12.50
C ALA A 89 6.42 -1.23 -13.51
N PHE A 90 7.43 -2.00 -13.15
CA PHE A 90 7.98 -3.05 -13.99
C PHE A 90 7.99 -4.37 -13.25
N GLY A 91 7.82 -5.42 -14.02
CA GLY A 91 8.04 -6.79 -13.62
C GLY A 91 8.65 -7.56 -14.77
N ARG A 92 8.63 -8.88 -14.66
CA ARG A 92 9.15 -9.75 -15.69
C ARG A 92 8.44 -11.10 -15.71
N VAL A 93 8.53 -11.75 -16.86
CA VAL A 93 8.27 -13.19 -16.96
C VAL A 93 9.42 -13.93 -16.27
N LYS A 94 9.12 -14.58 -15.15
CA LYS A 94 10.10 -15.33 -14.37
C LYS A 94 10.37 -16.71 -14.95
N ALA A 95 9.33 -17.40 -15.39
CA ALA A 95 9.40 -18.75 -15.94
C ALA A 95 8.25 -18.98 -16.92
N ILE A 96 8.49 -19.85 -17.89
CA ILE A 96 7.48 -20.43 -18.77
C ILE A 96 7.72 -21.94 -18.73
N GLU A 97 6.73 -22.69 -18.24
CA GLU A 97 6.76 -24.15 -18.22
C GLU A 97 5.93 -24.66 -19.40
N PRO A 98 6.55 -25.30 -20.40
CA PRO A 98 5.85 -25.73 -21.59
C PRO A 98 4.84 -26.82 -21.27
N THR A 99 3.79 -26.91 -22.08
CA THR A 99 2.80 -27.99 -21.98
C THR A 99 3.46 -29.37 -22.07
N SER A 100 2.88 -30.33 -21.36
CA SER A 100 3.20 -31.76 -21.50
C SER A 100 1.92 -32.57 -21.73
N PHE A 101 2.04 -33.88 -21.91
CA PHE A 101 0.88 -34.78 -22.09
C PHE A 101 -0.12 -34.70 -20.93
N ASN A 102 0.35 -34.43 -19.71
CA ASN A 102 -0.47 -34.42 -18.49
C ASN A 102 -0.69 -33.03 -17.88
N TYR A 103 0.04 -32.01 -18.33
CA TYR A 103 0.02 -30.68 -17.72
C TYR A 103 -0.13 -29.59 -18.77
N PRO A 104 -1.04 -28.62 -18.57
CA PRO A 104 -1.13 -27.45 -19.43
C PRO A 104 0.13 -26.59 -19.30
N GLU A 105 0.30 -25.64 -20.22
CA GLU A 105 1.37 -24.65 -20.11
C GLU A 105 1.17 -23.75 -18.87
N GLU A 106 2.27 -23.31 -18.26
CA GLU A 106 2.27 -22.38 -17.13
C GLU A 106 3.20 -21.19 -17.38
N ILE A 107 2.78 -20.00 -16.97
CA ILE A 107 3.61 -18.79 -16.99
C ILE A 107 3.64 -18.16 -15.61
N THR A 108 4.85 -17.85 -15.15
CA THR A 108 5.09 -17.20 -13.86
C THR A 108 5.57 -15.77 -14.09
N ILE A 109 4.86 -14.81 -13.51
CA ILE A 109 5.17 -13.38 -13.62
C ILE A 109 5.41 -12.83 -12.21
N GLU A 110 6.39 -11.94 -12.08
CA GLU A 110 6.67 -11.22 -10.84
C GLU A 110 6.87 -9.72 -11.11
N VAL A 111 6.60 -8.89 -10.10
CA VAL A 111 6.91 -7.45 -10.11
C VAL A 111 8.28 -7.23 -9.50
N THR A 112 9.05 -6.28 -10.04
CA THR A 112 10.44 -6.03 -9.64
C THR A 112 10.71 -4.59 -9.22
N ALA A 113 9.98 -3.60 -9.74
CA ALA A 113 10.21 -2.20 -9.40
C ALA A 113 8.99 -1.29 -9.63
N ALA A 114 8.92 -0.16 -8.93
CA ALA A 114 7.95 0.91 -9.16
C ALA A 114 8.61 2.29 -9.11
N GLN A 115 8.09 3.24 -9.88
CA GLN A 115 8.59 4.61 -9.93
C GLN A 115 8.00 5.46 -8.79
N SER A 116 8.86 6.14 -8.03
CA SER A 116 8.48 7.14 -7.02
C SER A 116 8.23 8.52 -7.61
N VAL A 117 7.75 9.45 -6.77
CA VAL A 117 7.42 10.83 -7.19
C VAL A 117 8.59 11.65 -7.69
N ASP A 118 9.82 11.35 -7.25
CA ASP A 118 11.06 11.94 -7.74
C ASP A 118 11.60 11.28 -9.02
N GLY A 119 10.92 10.25 -9.52
CA GLY A 119 11.33 9.49 -10.70
C GLY A 119 12.32 8.35 -10.41
N THR A 120 12.75 8.17 -9.15
CA THR A 120 13.60 7.04 -8.75
C THR A 120 12.86 5.71 -8.90
N MET A 121 13.59 4.65 -9.24
CA MET A 121 13.02 3.29 -9.27
C MET A 121 13.21 2.62 -7.92
N VAL A 122 12.10 2.38 -7.24
CA VAL A 122 12.05 1.65 -5.97
C VAL A 122 11.95 0.15 -6.26
N SER A 123 12.92 -0.62 -5.78
CA SER A 123 12.93 -2.07 -5.93
C SER A 123 11.83 -2.72 -5.09
N LEU A 124 11.08 -3.61 -5.72
CA LEU A 124 9.98 -4.35 -5.12
C LEU A 124 10.29 -5.85 -5.09
N LEU A 125 9.96 -6.47 -3.96
CA LEU A 125 9.79 -7.91 -3.84
C LEU A 125 8.34 -8.22 -4.24
N GLY A 126 8.13 -8.52 -5.51
CA GLY A 126 6.84 -8.94 -6.04
C GLY A 126 6.45 -10.34 -5.60
N GLN A 127 5.17 -10.56 -5.32
CA GLN A 127 4.63 -11.91 -5.22
C GLN A 127 4.55 -12.51 -6.63
N GLU A 128 5.07 -13.72 -6.77
CA GLU A 128 4.93 -14.51 -8.00
C GLU A 128 3.47 -14.90 -8.21
N GLN A 129 2.99 -14.71 -9.44
CA GLN A 129 1.71 -15.22 -9.87
C GLN A 129 1.92 -16.22 -11.00
N ILE A 130 1.36 -17.41 -10.81
CA ILE A 130 1.39 -18.51 -11.76
C ILE A 130 0.04 -18.55 -12.46
N PHE A 131 0.05 -18.49 -13.78
CA PHE A 131 -1.13 -18.65 -14.63
C PHE A 131 -0.99 -19.92 -15.44
N LYS A 132 -2.05 -20.73 -15.49
CA LYS A 132 -2.07 -22.03 -16.17
C LYS A 132 -3.07 -22.01 -17.32
N GLY A 133 -2.71 -22.70 -18.41
CA GLY A 133 -3.61 -22.96 -19.52
C GLY A 133 -4.79 -23.86 -19.09
N LYS A 134 -5.88 -23.87 -19.86
CA LYS A 134 -7.03 -24.72 -19.56
C LYS A 134 -6.84 -26.13 -20.10
N PHE A 135 -6.18 -26.25 -21.25
CA PHE A 135 -5.95 -27.53 -21.91
C PHE A 135 -4.47 -27.73 -22.26
N PRO A 136 -4.01 -28.99 -22.40
CA PRO A 136 -2.71 -29.28 -22.98
C PRO A 136 -2.61 -28.72 -24.42
N ASN A 137 -1.44 -28.19 -24.77
CA ASN A 137 -1.16 -27.53 -26.06
C ASN A 137 -1.96 -26.23 -26.31
N GLU A 138 -2.45 -25.58 -25.26
CA GLU A 138 -3.04 -24.24 -25.33
C GLU A 138 -2.12 -23.23 -24.65
N ASP A 139 -1.86 -22.11 -25.34
CA ASP A 139 -1.10 -21.01 -24.79
C ASP A 139 -1.84 -20.33 -23.63
N VAL A 140 -1.10 -19.88 -22.62
CA VAL A 140 -1.62 -19.06 -21.53
C VAL A 140 -1.67 -17.60 -21.93
N THR A 141 -2.87 -17.02 -21.91
CA THR A 141 -3.04 -15.58 -22.06
C THR A 141 -3.37 -14.94 -20.72
N VAL A 142 -2.48 -14.08 -20.24
CA VAL A 142 -2.68 -13.22 -19.08
C VAL A 142 -3.16 -11.87 -19.57
N GLN A 143 -4.43 -11.56 -19.30
CA GLN A 143 -5.05 -10.28 -19.68
C GLN A 143 -4.50 -9.12 -18.85
N SER A 144 -4.55 -7.92 -19.42
CA SER A 144 -4.36 -6.69 -18.64
C SER A 144 -5.42 -6.57 -17.53
N GLY A 145 -5.13 -5.76 -16.52
CA GLY A 145 -6.01 -5.54 -15.38
C GLY A 145 -5.83 -6.53 -14.23
N LYS A 146 -4.90 -7.48 -14.35
CA LYS A 146 -4.64 -8.44 -13.27
C LYS A 146 -3.94 -7.74 -12.10
N PRO A 147 -4.44 -7.90 -10.86
CA PRO A 147 -3.85 -7.28 -9.70
C PRO A 147 -2.58 -8.02 -9.28
N PHE A 148 -1.54 -7.28 -8.92
CA PHE A 148 -0.30 -7.78 -8.34
C PHE A 148 0.00 -7.07 -7.04
N ILE A 149 0.82 -7.73 -6.22
CA ILE A 149 1.30 -7.19 -4.95
C ILE A 149 2.82 -7.22 -4.97
N GLY A 150 3.42 -6.13 -4.51
CA GLY A 150 4.84 -6.08 -4.22
C GLY A 150 5.11 -5.39 -2.89
N PHE A 151 6.27 -5.66 -2.32
CA PHE A 151 6.75 -5.04 -1.09
C PHE A 151 8.05 -4.30 -1.36
N VAL A 152 8.22 -3.10 -0.83
CA VAL A 152 9.49 -2.37 -0.95
C VAL A 152 10.62 -3.21 -0.35
N MET A 153 11.71 -3.41 -1.08
CA MET A 153 12.81 -4.28 -0.62
C MET A 153 13.69 -3.63 0.44
N ASN A 154 14.02 -2.36 0.25
CA ASN A 154 15.00 -1.63 1.06
C ASN A 154 14.44 -0.27 1.44
N ASN A 155 14.83 0.22 2.62
CA ASN A 155 14.55 1.59 3.00
C ASN A 155 15.16 2.54 1.96
N THR A 156 14.36 3.46 1.44
CA THR A 156 14.76 4.34 0.35
C THR A 156 14.32 5.77 0.64
N ASN A 157 15.25 6.73 0.56
CA ASN A 157 14.92 8.15 0.70
C ASN A 157 14.37 8.69 -0.62
N ILE A 158 13.13 9.16 -0.59
CA ILE A 158 12.42 9.71 -1.75
C ILE A 158 12.36 11.23 -1.62
N LYS A 159 12.81 11.95 -2.64
CA LYS A 159 12.70 13.42 -2.65
C LYS A 159 11.26 13.83 -2.99
N ILE A 160 10.75 14.85 -2.31
CA ILE A 160 9.37 15.35 -2.45
C ILE A 160 9.34 16.80 -2.91
#